data_AF-A0A6J6MWD1-F1
#
_entry.id   AF-A0A6J6MWD1-F1
#
_cell.length_a   1.000
_cell.length_b   1.000
_cell.length_c   1.000
_cell.angle_alpha   90.00
_cell.angle_beta   90.00
_cell.angle_gamma   90.00
#
_symmetry.space_group_name_H-M   'P 1'
#
loop_
_entity.id
_entity.type
_entity.pdbx_description
1 polymer ?
#
loop_
_entity_poly.entity_id
_entity_poly.type
_entity_poly.pdbx_seq_one_letter_code
_entity_poly.pdbx_strand_id
1 'polypeptide(L)'
;MVGIVQEPDVGSVGAKLLFSDGTLQHAGHVYPGNPDHIFFKSHNTEFGPRGMLVVDREVVGSTAACLLVRADVYDEVGGFSPDFKSNFNDVDFALKLNRAGYRNVFTCHAELYHFESVSRDPVVTPEEHAMIQRRWKHELSNDPYFNPNLEPGRHDWSPRVGV
;
A
#
# COMPACT_ATOMS: atom_id res chain seq x y z
N MET A 1 -5.35 14.43 -4.02
CA MET A 1 -6.24 13.24 -3.96
C MET A 1 -7.43 13.35 -4.91
N VAL A 2 -8.37 14.29 -4.73
CA VAL A 2 -9.58 14.38 -5.60
C VAL A 2 -9.26 14.51 -7.10
N GLY A 3 -8.29 15.34 -7.47
CA GLY A 3 -7.91 15.47 -8.89
C GLY A 3 -7.41 14.15 -9.51
N ILE A 4 -6.68 13.34 -8.74
CA ILE A 4 -6.12 12.06 -9.18
C ILE A 4 -7.24 11.00 -9.28
N VAL A 5 -8.12 10.90 -8.28
CA VAL A 5 -9.18 9.86 -8.28
C VAL A 5 -10.23 10.03 -9.38
N GLN A 6 -10.28 11.22 -10.00
CA GLN A 6 -11.14 11.52 -11.13
C GLN A 6 -10.63 10.92 -12.45
N GLU A 7 -9.36 10.50 -12.53
CA GLU A 7 -8.86 9.73 -13.67
C GLU A 7 -9.67 8.42 -13.80
N PRO A 8 -10.26 8.13 -14.99
CA PRO A 8 -11.18 7.00 -15.14
C PRO A 8 -10.59 5.65 -14.73
N ASP A 9 -9.28 5.48 -14.91
CA ASP A 9 -8.54 4.25 -14.64
C ASP A 9 -7.90 4.20 -13.24
N VAL A 10 -8.10 5.22 -12.40
CA VAL A 10 -7.63 5.21 -11.00
C VAL A 10 -8.70 4.61 -10.09
N GLY A 11 -8.33 3.55 -9.38
CA GLY A 11 -9.21 2.84 -8.44
C GLY A 11 -9.12 3.36 -7.02
N SER A 12 -7.95 3.82 -6.59
CA SER A 12 -7.80 4.45 -5.29
C SER A 12 -6.62 5.41 -5.23
N VAL A 13 -6.69 6.37 -4.31
CA VAL A 13 -5.60 7.29 -3.98
C VAL A 13 -5.31 7.24 -2.49
N GLY A 14 -4.10 6.86 -2.10
CA GLY A 14 -3.62 6.83 -0.72
C GLY A 14 -2.75 8.03 -0.36
N ALA A 15 -2.84 8.48 0.88
CA ALA A 15 -2.02 9.56 1.42
C ALA A 15 -0.68 9.06 1.99
N LYS A 16 0.28 9.99 2.16
CA LYS A 16 1.48 9.77 2.96
C LYS A 16 1.13 9.86 4.44
N LEU A 17 1.47 8.82 5.21
CA LEU A 17 1.19 8.78 6.64
C LEU A 17 2.48 8.76 7.44
N LEU A 18 2.49 9.56 8.49
CA LEU A 18 3.59 9.70 9.44
C LEU A 18 3.19 9.15 10.80
N PHE A 19 4.15 8.53 11.47
CA PHE A 19 4.07 8.30 12.91
C PHE A 19 4.18 9.62 13.68
N SER A 20 3.81 9.58 14.96
CA SER A 20 3.86 10.75 15.86
C SER A 20 5.25 11.36 16.03
N ASP A 21 6.32 10.59 15.82
CA ASP A 21 7.72 11.03 15.85
C ASP A 21 8.21 11.62 14.51
N GLY A 22 7.34 11.69 13.50
CA GLY A 22 7.66 12.19 12.18
C GLY A 22 8.34 11.18 11.25
N THR A 23 8.49 9.92 11.65
CA THR A 23 8.94 8.85 10.75
C THR A 23 7.83 8.39 9.81
N LEU A 24 8.19 7.83 8.64
CA LEU A 24 7.22 7.31 7.69
C LEU A 24 6.51 6.08 8.25
N GLN A 25 5.18 6.13 8.25
CA GLN A 25 4.33 4.96 8.47
C GLN A 25 3.86 4.37 7.14
N HIS A 26 3.51 5.22 6.18
CA HIS A 26 2.96 4.75 4.91
C HIS A 26 3.36 5.65 3.75
N ALA A 27 3.84 5.02 2.68
CA ALA A 27 4.02 5.64 1.37
C ALA A 27 3.58 4.70 0.25
N GLY A 28 2.49 3.95 0.45
CA GLY A 28 2.07 2.85 -0.42
C GLY A 28 2.59 1.48 0.03
N HIS A 29 1.95 0.44 -0.48
CA HIS A 29 2.33 -0.95 -0.25
C HIS A 29 3.45 -1.43 -1.18
N VAL A 30 4.18 -2.44 -0.72
CA VAL A 30 5.09 -3.26 -1.52
C VAL A 30 4.96 -4.72 -1.08
N TYR A 31 4.92 -5.67 -2.02
CA TYR A 31 4.71 -7.09 -1.70
C TYR A 31 5.93 -7.95 -2.05
N PRO A 32 6.98 -7.98 -1.22
CA PRO A 32 8.11 -8.88 -1.42
C PRO A 32 7.80 -10.32 -0.92
N GLY A 33 6.67 -10.88 -1.35
CA GLY A 33 6.13 -12.17 -0.90
C GLY A 33 5.13 -12.08 0.25
N ASN A 34 5.22 -11.05 1.10
CA ASN A 34 4.19 -10.67 2.08
C ASN A 34 3.90 -9.17 1.99
N PRO A 35 2.70 -8.70 2.38
CA PRO A 35 2.42 -7.26 2.41
C PRO A 35 3.31 -6.47 3.36
N ASP A 36 3.81 -5.32 2.89
CA ASP A 36 4.61 -4.37 3.68
C ASP A 36 4.39 -2.93 3.20
N HIS A 37 4.98 -1.96 3.91
CA HIS A 37 4.94 -0.54 3.60
C HIS A 37 6.28 -0.02 3.06
N ILE A 38 6.24 0.65 1.92
CA ILE A 38 7.41 1.27 1.29
C ILE A 38 8.09 2.22 2.28
N PHE A 39 9.39 2.02 2.52
CA PHE A 39 10.22 2.87 3.40
C PHE A 39 9.71 3.00 4.85
N PHE A 40 9.05 1.97 5.38
CA PHE A 40 8.57 1.95 6.76
C PHE A 40 9.65 2.38 7.78
N LYS A 41 9.30 3.32 8.66
CA LYS A 41 10.14 3.92 9.72
C LYS A 41 11.35 4.76 9.25
N SER A 42 11.48 5.04 7.95
CA SER A 42 12.47 6.01 7.46
C SER A 42 12.11 7.44 7.85
N HIS A 43 13.02 8.39 7.67
CA HIS A 43 12.75 9.80 7.95
C HIS A 43 11.83 10.42 6.90
N ASN A 44 10.87 11.26 7.31
CA ASN A 44 9.90 11.87 6.37
C ASN A 44 10.52 12.83 5.34
N THR A 45 11.76 13.29 5.57
CA THR A 45 12.55 14.13 4.68
C THR A 45 13.31 13.34 3.62
N GLU A 46 13.26 12.01 3.66
CA GLU A 46 13.88 11.20 2.62
C GLU A 46 13.16 11.37 1.29
N PHE A 47 13.95 11.54 0.23
CA PHE A 47 13.45 11.59 -1.14
C PHE A 47 13.16 10.18 -1.67
N GLY A 48 13.84 9.16 -1.11
CA GLY A 48 13.89 7.82 -1.64
C GLY A 48 14.64 7.74 -2.99
N PRO A 49 14.93 6.53 -3.49
CA PRO A 49 15.52 6.31 -4.80
C PRO A 49 14.76 7.06 -5.89
N ARG A 50 15.47 7.89 -6.65
CA ARG A 50 14.91 8.70 -7.75
C ARG A 50 13.73 9.60 -7.35
N GLY A 51 13.66 10.03 -6.08
CA GLY A 51 12.62 10.95 -5.62
C GLY A 51 11.24 10.31 -5.41
N MET A 52 11.15 8.98 -5.36
CA MET A 52 9.88 8.25 -5.28
C MET A 52 8.99 8.61 -4.07
N LEU A 53 9.55 9.18 -3.00
CA LEU A 53 8.76 9.60 -1.82
C LEU A 53 8.19 11.01 -1.95
N VAL A 54 8.58 11.75 -2.99
CA VAL A 54 8.19 13.15 -3.24
C VAL A 54 7.52 13.34 -4.61
N VAL A 55 7.05 12.25 -5.21
CA VAL A 55 6.23 12.27 -6.43
C VAL A 55 5.02 11.36 -6.27
N ASP A 56 3.92 11.73 -6.94
CA ASP A 56 2.79 10.83 -7.09
C ASP A 56 3.21 9.61 -7.93
N ARG A 57 2.80 8.42 -7.50
CA ARG A 57 3.18 7.17 -8.17
C ARG A 57 2.16 6.08 -8.01
N GLU A 58 2.18 5.18 -8.97
CA GLU A 58 1.44 3.95 -8.90
C GLU A 58 2.08 2.99 -7.90
N VAL A 59 1.23 2.31 -7.16
CA VAL A 59 1.59 1.35 -6.13
C VAL A 59 0.63 0.19 -6.20
N VAL A 60 1.01 -0.96 -5.65
CA VAL A 60 0.10 -2.11 -5.64
C VAL A 60 -1.12 -1.87 -4.75
N GLY A 61 -1.01 -0.96 -3.77
CA GLY A 61 -2.09 -0.55 -2.89
C GLY A 61 -1.64 0.51 -1.90
N SER A 62 -2.58 0.98 -1.09
CA SER A 62 -2.32 1.88 0.04
C SER A 62 -3.13 1.45 1.25
N THR A 63 -2.71 1.84 2.45
CA THR A 63 -3.43 1.48 3.66
C THR A 63 -4.77 2.22 3.76
N ALA A 64 -5.76 1.57 4.38
CA ALA A 64 -7.09 2.14 4.55
C ALA A 64 -7.16 3.27 5.61
N ALA A 65 -6.07 3.60 6.30
CA ALA A 65 -6.07 4.69 7.29
C ALA A 65 -6.37 6.07 6.66
N CYS A 66 -5.99 6.29 5.40
CA CYS A 66 -6.47 7.43 4.61
C CYS A 66 -6.45 7.08 3.11
N LEU A 67 -7.63 6.73 2.58
CA LEU A 67 -7.83 6.27 1.22
C LEU A 67 -9.02 6.99 0.58
N LEU A 68 -8.87 7.44 -0.66
CA LEU A 68 -9.96 8.00 -1.46
C LEU A 68 -10.26 7.07 -2.64
N VAL A 69 -11.54 6.75 -2.83
CA VAL A 69 -12.04 5.87 -3.91
C VAL A 69 -13.36 6.43 -4.43
N ARG A 70 -13.66 6.23 -5.71
CA ARG A 70 -14.97 6.54 -6.26
C ARG A 70 -16.00 5.51 -5.81
N ALA A 71 -17.22 5.96 -5.52
CA ALA A 71 -18.28 5.09 -4.99
C ALA A 71 -18.64 3.97 -5.97
N ASP A 72 -18.73 4.27 -7.26
CA ASP A 72 -19.02 3.30 -8.32
C ASP A 72 -17.95 2.19 -8.40
N VAL A 73 -16.66 2.56 -8.34
CA VAL A 73 -15.55 1.61 -8.33
C VAL A 73 -15.53 0.77 -7.05
N TYR A 74 -15.80 1.38 -5.90
CA TYR A 74 -15.89 0.66 -4.63
C TYR A 74 -16.96 -0.44 -4.69
N ASP A 75 -18.15 -0.10 -5.21
CA ASP A 75 -19.26 -1.04 -5.35
C ASP A 75 -18.96 -2.10 -6.41
N GLU A 76 -18.35 -1.73 -7.54
CA GLU A 76 -17.97 -2.64 -8.62
C GLU A 76 -17.08 -3.78 -8.14
N VAL A 77 -16.06 -3.48 -7.31
CA VAL A 77 -15.13 -4.49 -6.79
C VAL A 77 -15.61 -5.14 -5.49
N GLY A 78 -16.83 -4.82 -5.03
CA GLY A 78 -17.45 -5.40 -3.85
C GLY A 78 -16.89 -4.90 -2.51
N GLY A 79 -16.30 -3.70 -2.49
CA GLY A 79 -15.85 -3.00 -1.27
C GLY A 79 -14.82 -3.76 -0.43
N PHE A 80 -14.75 -3.48 0.87
CA PHE A 80 -13.91 -4.25 1.80
C PHE A 80 -14.52 -5.62 2.10
N SER A 81 -13.70 -6.68 2.05
CA SER A 81 -14.17 -8.03 2.32
C SER A 81 -14.35 -8.25 3.84
N PRO A 82 -15.49 -8.80 4.28
CA PRO A 82 -15.73 -9.10 5.70
C PRO A 82 -14.84 -10.23 6.24
N ASP A 83 -14.10 -10.94 5.39
CA ASP A 83 -13.15 -11.96 5.78
C ASP A 83 -11.91 -11.34 6.45
N PHE A 84 -11.53 -10.12 6.07
CA PHE A 84 -10.33 -9.40 6.53
C PHE A 84 -10.67 -8.30 7.53
N LYS A 85 -11.29 -8.63 8.67
CA LYS A 85 -11.80 -7.61 9.61
C LYS A 85 -10.71 -6.80 10.30
N SER A 86 -9.64 -7.45 10.69
CA SER A 86 -8.55 -6.83 11.44
C SER A 86 -7.42 -6.46 10.49
N ASN A 87 -6.71 -7.46 9.97
CA ASN A 87 -5.54 -7.28 9.11
C ASN A 87 -5.88 -7.51 7.63
N PHE A 88 -5.10 -6.88 6.74
CA PHE A 88 -5.12 -7.08 5.29
C PHE A 88 -6.39 -6.68 4.52
N ASN A 89 -7.33 -5.94 5.11
CA ASN A 89 -8.50 -5.42 4.37
C ASN A 89 -8.09 -4.55 3.18
N ASP A 90 -7.10 -3.69 3.39
CA ASP A 90 -6.55 -2.76 2.42
C ASP A 90 -5.75 -3.49 1.32
N VAL A 91 -5.00 -4.53 1.69
CA VAL A 91 -4.32 -5.43 0.75
C VAL A 91 -5.33 -6.14 -0.16
N ASP A 92 -6.35 -6.78 0.41
CA ASP A 92 -7.40 -7.45 -0.36
C ASP A 92 -8.13 -6.46 -1.27
N PHE A 93 -8.48 -5.28 -0.75
CA PHE A 93 -9.17 -4.25 -1.51
C PHE A 93 -8.34 -3.75 -2.69
N ALA A 94 -7.08 -3.39 -2.47
CA ALA A 94 -6.18 -2.92 -3.51
C ALA A 94 -5.96 -3.98 -4.61
N LEU A 95 -5.85 -5.27 -4.23
CA LEU A 95 -5.71 -6.35 -5.18
C LEU A 95 -6.98 -6.63 -6.00
N LYS A 96 -8.17 -6.39 -5.44
CA LYS A 96 -9.42 -6.41 -6.22
C LYS A 96 -9.47 -5.27 -7.23
N LEU A 97 -9.04 -4.06 -6.85
CA LEU A 97 -8.92 -2.93 -7.79
C LEU A 97 -7.96 -3.26 -8.93
N ASN A 98 -6.77 -3.81 -8.63
CA ASN A 98 -5.80 -4.23 -9.65
C ASN A 98 -6.39 -5.31 -10.58
N ARG A 99 -7.08 -6.32 -10.04
CA ARG A 99 -7.74 -7.37 -10.85
C ARG A 99 -8.85 -6.83 -11.75
N ALA A 100 -9.53 -5.77 -11.35
CA ALA A 100 -10.53 -5.07 -12.15
C ALA A 100 -9.90 -4.12 -13.20
N GLY A 101 -8.57 -4.00 -13.23
CA GLY A 101 -7.84 -3.17 -14.20
C GLY A 101 -7.61 -1.73 -13.76
N TYR A 102 -7.92 -1.39 -12.51
CA TYR A 102 -7.68 -0.06 -11.96
C TYR A 102 -6.26 0.08 -11.41
N ARG A 103 -5.69 1.28 -11.55
CA ARG A 103 -4.39 1.67 -10.98
C ARG A 103 -4.62 2.24 -9.59
N ASN A 104 -3.76 1.87 -8.63
CA ASN A 104 -3.77 2.47 -7.29
C ASN A 104 -2.64 3.50 -7.20
N VAL A 105 -2.91 4.69 -6.67
CA VAL A 105 -1.95 5.80 -6.65
C VAL A 105 -1.64 6.23 -5.22
N PHE A 106 -0.37 6.31 -4.89
CA PHE A 106 0.12 7.02 -3.72
C PHE A 106 0.35 8.49 -4.09
N THR A 107 -0.09 9.42 -3.25
CA THR A 107 0.25 10.85 -3.40
C THR A 107 1.07 11.37 -2.23
N CYS A 108 2.18 12.04 -2.55
CA CYS A 108 3.01 12.71 -1.55
C CYS A 108 2.44 14.07 -1.12
N HIS A 109 1.41 14.58 -1.83
CA HIS A 109 0.83 15.89 -1.60
C HIS A 109 -0.24 15.91 -0.49
N ALA A 110 -0.72 14.74 -0.07
CA ALA A 110 -1.53 14.58 1.13
C ALA A 110 -0.67 13.91 2.20
N GLU A 111 -0.25 14.66 3.21
CA GLU A 111 0.55 14.16 4.33
C GLU A 111 -0.23 14.32 5.64
N LEU A 112 -0.37 13.22 6.39
CA LEU A 112 -1.12 13.19 7.64
C LEU A 112 -0.33 12.46 8.72
N TYR A 113 -0.45 12.94 9.96
CA TYR A 113 -0.05 12.16 11.12
C TYR A 113 -1.13 11.14 11.47
N HIS A 114 -0.74 9.87 11.54
CA HIS A 114 -1.61 8.80 12.00
C HIS A 114 -1.12 8.36 13.37
N PHE A 115 -1.72 8.94 14.40
CA PHE A 115 -1.50 8.58 15.79
C PHE A 115 -2.19 7.24 16.03
N GLU A 116 -1.52 6.11 15.73
CA GLU A 116 -2.00 4.77 16.05
C GLU A 116 -2.22 4.66 17.55
N SER A 117 -3.45 4.92 17.95
CA SER A 117 -3.84 5.12 19.34
C SER A 117 -5.15 4.39 19.54
N VAL A 118 -5.07 3.32 20.34
CA VAL A 118 -6.11 2.84 21.25
C VAL A 118 -7.04 1.72 20.79
N SER A 119 -7.28 1.44 19.50
CA SER A 119 -8.40 0.53 19.14
C SER A 119 -8.08 -0.82 18.48
N ARG A 120 -6.82 -1.17 18.20
CA ARG A 120 -6.51 -2.42 17.48
C ARG A 120 -5.21 -3.07 17.93
N ASP A 121 -5.24 -4.39 18.09
CA ASP A 121 -4.05 -5.23 18.21
C ASP A 121 -3.36 -5.30 16.83
N PRO A 122 -2.13 -4.79 16.68
CA PRO A 122 -1.40 -4.84 15.41
C PRO A 122 -0.85 -6.23 15.10
N VAL A 123 -0.98 -7.20 16.02
CA VAL A 123 -0.53 -8.57 15.78
C VAL A 123 -1.32 -9.18 14.63
N VAL A 124 -0.58 -9.66 13.64
CA VAL A 124 -1.12 -10.49 12.57
C VAL A 124 -0.99 -11.95 12.98
N THR A 125 -2.09 -12.70 12.96
CA THR A 125 -2.04 -14.13 13.31
C THR A 125 -1.54 -14.98 12.13
N PRO A 126 -0.98 -16.18 12.39
CA PRO A 126 -0.63 -17.13 11.33
C PRO A 126 -1.83 -17.48 10.42
N GLU A 127 -3.04 -17.54 10.98
CA GLU A 127 -4.27 -17.81 10.24
C GLU A 127 -4.62 -16.68 9.27
N GLU A 128 -4.47 -15.41 9.68
CA GLU A 128 -4.69 -14.24 8.83
C GLU A 128 -3.66 -14.18 7.70
N HIS A 129 -2.38 -14.43 8.01
CA HIS A 129 -1.32 -14.57 7.01
C HIS A 129 -1.63 -15.69 6.00
N ALA A 130 -2.03 -16.87 6.50
CA ALA A 130 -2.36 -18.00 5.63
C ALA A 130 -3.60 -17.69 4.77
N MET A 131 -4.57 -16.92 5.28
CA MET A 131 -5.75 -16.52 4.53
C MET A 131 -5.43 -15.58 3.37
N ILE A 132 -4.66 -14.52 3.61
CA ILE A 132 -4.27 -13.59 2.54
C ILE A 132 -3.40 -14.30 1.49
N GLN A 133 -2.49 -15.18 1.93
CA GLN A 133 -1.69 -16.01 1.04
C GLN A 133 -2.56 -16.96 0.22
N ARG A 134 -3.52 -17.67 0.81
CA ARG A 134 -4.42 -18.56 0.05
C ARG A 134 -5.20 -17.82 -1.04
N ARG A 135 -5.63 -16.59 -0.78
CA ARG A 135 -6.47 -15.81 -1.70
C ARG A 135 -5.66 -15.11 -2.81
N TRP A 136 -4.44 -14.67 -2.49
CA TRP A 136 -3.67 -13.73 -3.32
C TRP A 136 -2.20 -14.13 -3.53
N LYS A 137 -1.84 -15.41 -3.34
CA LYS A 137 -0.45 -15.88 -3.46
C LYS A 137 0.26 -15.37 -4.72
N HIS A 138 -0.43 -15.42 -5.86
CA HIS A 138 0.16 -15.02 -7.13
C HIS A 138 0.47 -13.53 -7.13
N GLU A 139 -0.49 -12.69 -6.79
CA GLU A 139 -0.34 -11.23 -6.78
C GLU A 139 0.65 -10.76 -5.71
N LEU A 140 0.65 -11.38 -4.51
CA LEU A 140 1.62 -11.10 -3.46
C LEU A 140 3.06 -11.46 -3.84
N SER A 141 3.23 -12.37 -4.81
CA SER A 141 4.55 -12.75 -5.33
C SER A 141 4.95 -11.98 -6.60
N ASN A 142 4.02 -11.21 -7.18
CA ASN A 142 4.19 -10.53 -8.47
C ASN A 142 3.69 -9.09 -8.38
N ASP A 143 4.28 -8.31 -7.47
CA ASP A 143 4.04 -6.87 -7.38
C ASP A 143 4.53 -6.17 -8.67
N PRO A 144 3.64 -5.61 -9.51
CA PRO A 144 4.03 -5.01 -10.78
C PRO A 144 4.80 -3.70 -10.62
N TYR A 145 4.76 -3.09 -9.44
CA TYR A 145 5.42 -1.81 -9.15
C TYR A 145 6.74 -1.97 -8.41
N PHE A 146 7.12 -3.19 -8.03
CA PHE A 146 8.43 -3.50 -7.48
C PHE A 146 9.47 -3.70 -8.58
N ASN A 147 10.62 -3.04 -8.47
CA ASN A 147 11.70 -3.19 -9.45
C ASN A 147 12.44 -4.52 -9.22
N PRO A 148 12.46 -5.46 -10.20
CA PRO A 148 13.07 -6.78 -10.03
C PRO A 148 14.59 -6.73 -9.84
N ASN A 149 15.25 -5.61 -10.15
CA ASN A 149 16.69 -5.41 -9.94
C ASN A 149 17.06 -4.98 -8.51
N LEU A 150 16.07 -4.76 -7.64
CA LEU A 150 16.27 -4.46 -6.23
C LEU A 150 16.29 -5.75 -5.40
N GLU A 151 16.83 -5.65 -4.18
CA GLU A 151 16.94 -6.77 -3.26
C GLU A 151 15.53 -7.27 -2.89
N PRO A 152 15.19 -8.53 -3.22
CA PRO A 152 13.90 -9.11 -2.82
C PRO A 152 13.75 -9.14 -1.31
N GLY A 153 12.53 -9.10 -0.80
CA GLY A 153 12.29 -9.14 0.66
C GLY A 153 12.39 -7.79 1.36
N ARG A 154 12.75 -6.71 0.65
CA ARG A 154 13.05 -5.40 1.24
C ARG A 154 12.01 -4.35 0.88
N HIS A 155 11.65 -3.52 1.86
CA HIS A 155 10.78 -2.37 1.68
C HIS A 155 11.54 -1.05 1.43
N ASP A 156 12.86 -1.05 1.60
CA ASP A 156 13.76 0.10 1.44
C ASP A 156 14.32 0.26 0.02
N TRP A 157 13.91 -0.62 -0.90
CA TRP A 157 14.25 -0.58 -2.32
C TRP A 157 15.77 -0.50 -2.58
N SER A 158 16.53 -1.20 -1.75
CA SER A 158 17.98 -1.27 -1.88
C SER A 158 18.41 -2.02 -3.14
N PRO A 159 19.51 -1.59 -3.79
CA PRO A 159 20.10 -2.36 -4.90
C PRO A 159 20.51 -3.76 -4.45
N ARG A 160 20.41 -4.74 -5.36
CA ARG A 160 21.02 -6.05 -5.14
C ARG A 160 22.52 -5.91 -4.97
N VAL A 161 23.08 -6.57 -3.96
CA VAL A 161 24.54 -6.59 -3.77
C VAL A 161 25.14 -7.60 -4.76
N GLY A 162 26.02 -7.13 -5.65
CA GLY A 162 26.81 -7.98 -6.54
C GLY A 162 26.28 -8.17 -7.97
N VAL A 163 25.53 -7.20 -8.49
CA VAL A 163 25.18 -7.10 -9.93
C VAL A 163 26.07 -6.09 -10.62
#